data_AF-A0A9Q3URJ0-F1
#
_entry.id   AF-A0A9Q3URJ0-F1
#
_cell.length_a   1.000
_cell.length_b   1.000
_cell.length_c   1.000
_cell.angle_alpha   90.00
_cell.angle_beta   90.00
_cell.angle_gamma   90.00
#
_symmetry.space_group_name_H-M   'P 1'
#
loop_
_entity.id
_entity.type
_entity.pdbx_description
1 polymer ?
#
loop_
_entity_poly.entity_id
_entity_poly.type
_entity_poly.pdbx_seq_one_letter_code
_entity_poly.pdbx_strand_id
1 'polypeptide(L)'
;MIRPSTKNNRYDRNRAIKYRIALEDNYGSQAFSKSRKRENVFIRRMIVTFLVKEKKLTGCFVAKIFKINHQAVFYFMKPIIDKEFERFYRMNIETLRENFEKIDNHVISL
;
A
#
# COMPACT_ATOMS: atom_id res chain seq x y z
N MET A 1 -19.99 4.69 22.44
CA MET A 1 -18.90 4.70 21.43
C MET A 1 -17.60 5.08 22.12
N ILE A 2 -16.69 4.12 22.34
CA ILE A 2 -15.38 4.37 22.96
C ILE A 2 -14.49 5.06 21.93
N ARG A 3 -14.09 6.32 22.17
CA ARG A 3 -13.12 7.01 21.31
C ARG A 3 -11.80 6.25 21.38
N PRO A 4 -11.20 5.85 20.24
CA PRO A 4 -9.89 5.19 20.27
C PRO A 4 -8.89 6.12 20.95
N SER A 5 -8.09 5.56 21.86
CA SER A 5 -7.09 6.33 22.60
C SER A 5 -6.14 7.02 21.62
N THR A 6 -5.80 8.28 21.91
CA THR A 6 -4.87 9.10 21.10
C THR A 6 -3.50 8.41 20.89
N LYS A 7 -3.11 7.52 21.80
CA LYS A 7 -1.89 6.69 21.70
C LYS A 7 -1.96 5.69 20.54
N ASN A 8 -3.08 4.98 20.37
CA ASN A 8 -3.24 4.01 19.28
C ASN A 8 -3.15 4.69 17.90
N ASN A 9 -3.70 5.90 17.78
CA ASN A 9 -3.67 6.62 16.50
C ASN A 9 -2.27 7.17 16.15
N ARG A 10 -1.46 7.53 17.15
CA ARG A 10 -0.06 7.98 16.94
C ARG A 10 0.85 6.82 16.54
N TYR A 11 0.73 5.68 17.20
CA TYR A 11 1.48 4.47 16.86
C TYR A 11 1.19 4.01 15.42
N ASP A 12 -0.10 3.96 15.06
CA ASP A 12 -0.55 3.60 13.72
C ASP A 12 -0.02 4.57 12.64
N ARG A 13 0.04 5.87 12.94
CA ARG A 13 0.62 6.87 12.02
C ARG A 13 2.12 6.68 11.81
N ASN A 14 2.88 6.43 12.86
CA ASN A 14 4.33 6.20 12.75
C ASN A 14 4.62 4.94 11.95
N ARG A 15 3.87 3.86 12.20
CA ARG A 15 3.97 2.61 11.44
C ARG A 15 3.65 2.83 9.95
N ALA A 16 2.59 3.59 9.64
CA ALA A 16 2.25 3.93 8.26
C ALA A 16 3.35 4.75 7.55
N ILE A 17 4.01 5.67 8.26
CA ILE A 17 5.15 6.44 7.74
C ILE A 17 6.33 5.51 7.43
N LYS A 18 6.66 4.57 8.32
CA LYS A 18 7.74 3.59 8.09
C LYS A 18 7.47 2.75 6.83
N TYR A 19 6.25 2.22 6.67
CA TYR A 19 5.88 1.50 5.44
C TYR A 19 6.00 2.37 4.20
N ARG A 20 5.55 3.64 4.28
CA ARG A 20 5.62 4.55 3.13
C ARG A 20 7.05 4.73 2.66
N ILE A 21 7.97 5.04 3.57
CA ILE A 21 9.40 5.26 3.24
C ILE A 21 9.96 3.99 2.59
N ALA A 22 9.78 2.84 3.24
CA ALA A 22 10.30 1.57 2.74
C ALA A 22 9.74 1.18 1.35
N LEU A 23 8.45 1.47 1.09
CA LEU A 23 7.85 1.25 -0.22
C LEU A 23 8.31 2.28 -1.27
N GLU A 24 8.53 3.54 -0.88
CA GLU A 24 9.09 4.58 -1.75
C GLU A 24 10.51 4.20 -2.21
N ASP A 25 11.32 3.62 -1.33
CA ASP A 25 12.68 3.17 -1.66
C ASP A 25 12.70 1.99 -2.64
N ASN A 26 11.70 1.09 -2.56
CA ASN A 26 11.63 -0.11 -3.42
C ASN A 26 10.92 0.14 -4.77
N TYR A 27 9.88 0.99 -4.79
CA TYR A 27 8.99 1.15 -5.95
C TYR A 27 9.00 2.57 -6.54
N GLY A 28 9.81 3.45 -5.98
CA GLY A 28 9.95 4.84 -6.40
C GLY A 28 8.85 5.75 -5.87
N SER A 29 9.22 7.01 -5.61
CA SER A 29 8.32 8.05 -5.12
C SER A 29 7.13 8.34 -6.05
N GLN A 30 7.26 8.00 -7.34
CA GLN A 30 6.19 8.18 -8.34
C GLN A 30 4.97 7.31 -8.04
N ALA A 31 5.16 6.14 -7.43
CA ALA A 31 4.07 5.29 -6.94
C ALA A 31 3.26 5.96 -5.82
N PHE A 32 3.80 6.98 -5.13
CA PHE A 32 3.11 7.71 -4.05
C PHE A 32 2.68 9.11 -4.47
N SER A 33 2.89 9.47 -5.73
CA SER A 33 2.50 10.75 -6.31
C SER A 33 1.01 10.79 -6.67
N LYS A 34 0.52 11.93 -7.18
CA LYS A 34 -0.81 12.06 -7.80
C LYS A 34 -0.80 11.77 -9.32
N SER A 35 0.35 11.43 -9.90
CA SER A 35 0.50 11.18 -11.34
C SER A 35 -0.43 10.06 -11.79
N ARG A 36 -1.14 10.24 -12.91
CA ARG A 36 -2.06 9.24 -13.48
C ARG A 36 -1.44 8.44 -14.63
N LYS A 37 -0.11 8.51 -14.82
CA LYS A 37 0.58 7.63 -15.77
C LYS A 37 0.25 6.17 -15.48
N ARG A 38 0.02 5.39 -16.54
CA ARG A 38 -0.48 4.02 -16.44
C ARG A 38 0.37 3.15 -15.52
N GLU A 39 1.69 3.17 -15.71
CA GLU A 39 2.66 2.43 -14.89
C GLU A 39 2.54 2.78 -13.39
N ASN A 40 2.48 4.07 -13.05
CA ASN A 40 2.31 4.53 -11.67
C ASN A 40 0.98 4.06 -11.07
N VAL A 41 -0.10 4.04 -11.88
CA VAL A 41 -1.40 3.51 -11.45
C VAL A 41 -1.29 2.00 -11.22
N PHE A 42 -0.65 1.25 -12.12
CA PHE A 42 -0.47 -0.18 -11.99
C PHE A 42 0.33 -0.56 -10.74
N ILE A 43 1.46 0.11 -10.49
CA ILE A 43 2.27 -0.09 -9.28
C ILE A 43 1.43 0.17 -8.02
N ARG A 44 0.73 1.31 -7.95
CA ARG A 44 -0.16 1.62 -6.80
C ARG A 44 -1.22 0.55 -6.59
N ARG A 45 -1.89 0.13 -7.67
CA ARG A 45 -2.95 -0.87 -7.59
C ARG A 45 -2.40 -2.21 -7.13
N MET A 46 -1.24 -2.62 -7.62
CA MET A 46 -0.55 -3.83 -7.16
C MET A 46 -0.27 -3.76 -5.66
N ILE A 47 0.39 -2.70 -5.19
CA ILE A 47 0.74 -2.55 -3.77
C ILE A 47 -0.52 -2.49 -2.91
N VAL A 48 -1.52 -1.68 -3.26
CA VAL A 48 -2.77 -1.57 -2.49
C VAL A 48 -3.51 -2.90 -2.45
N THR A 49 -3.60 -3.61 -3.58
CA THR A 49 -4.25 -4.92 -3.67
C THR A 49 -3.56 -5.92 -2.76
N PHE A 50 -2.23 -5.99 -2.83
CA PHE A 50 -1.43 -6.86 -1.98
C PHE A 50 -1.61 -6.56 -0.48
N LEU A 51 -1.51 -5.30 -0.08
CA LEU A 51 -1.64 -4.89 1.33
C LEU A 51 -3.02 -5.24 1.91
N VAL A 52 -4.08 -5.06 1.12
CA VAL A 52 -5.47 -5.28 1.56
C VAL A 52 -5.85 -6.76 1.48
N LYS A 53 -5.53 -7.47 0.39
CA LYS A 53 -6.00 -8.83 0.15
C LYS A 53 -5.10 -9.89 0.76
N GLU A 54 -3.79 -9.74 0.62
CA GLU A 54 -2.83 -10.75 1.09
C GLU A 54 -2.42 -10.47 2.54
N LYS A 55 -2.01 -9.23 2.84
CA LYS A 55 -1.57 -8.85 4.20
C LYS A 55 -2.70 -8.42 5.13
N LYS A 56 -3.95 -8.41 4.64
CA LYS A 56 -5.18 -8.12 5.41
C LYS A 56 -5.10 -6.81 6.21
N LEU A 57 -4.35 -5.82 5.72
CA LEU A 57 -4.30 -4.50 6.34
C LEU A 57 -5.61 -3.75 6.10
N THR A 58 -6.03 -2.96 7.08
CA THR A 58 -7.28 -2.18 6.95
C THR A 58 -7.13 -1.10 5.88
N GLY A 59 -8.21 -0.81 5.15
CA GLY A 59 -8.21 0.26 4.15
C GLY A 59 -7.82 1.61 4.74
N CYS A 60 -8.25 1.91 5.97
CA CYS A 60 -7.86 3.12 6.69
C CYS A 60 -6.35 3.21 6.91
N PHE A 61 -5.70 2.11 7.28
CA PHE A 61 -4.26 2.07 7.45
C PHE A 61 -3.52 2.25 6.12
N VAL A 62 -3.96 1.55 5.08
CA VAL A 62 -3.39 1.71 3.73
C VAL A 62 -3.54 3.14 3.22
N ALA A 63 -4.68 3.78 3.47
CA ALA A 63 -4.88 5.19 3.13
C ALA A 63 -3.88 6.12 3.81
N LYS A 64 -3.49 5.83 5.06
CA LYS A 64 -2.44 6.56 5.79
C LYS A 64 -1.06 6.37 5.15
N ILE A 65 -0.70 5.14 4.75
CA ILE A 65 0.56 4.85 4.04
C ILE A 65 0.68 5.73 2.78
N PHE A 66 -0.38 5.73 1.97
CA PHE A 66 -0.40 6.46 0.69
C PHE A 66 -0.70 7.96 0.82
N LYS A 67 -1.04 8.47 2.02
CA LYS A 67 -1.58 9.83 2.25
C LYS A 67 -2.71 10.19 1.28
N ILE A 68 -3.67 9.27 1.14
CA ILE A 68 -4.88 9.44 0.30
C ILE A 68 -6.15 9.36 1.13
N ASN A 69 -7.28 9.77 0.54
CA ASN A 69 -8.58 9.52 1.14
C ASN A 69 -8.86 8.01 1.17
N HIS A 70 -9.44 7.50 2.26
CA HIS A 70 -9.89 6.12 2.42
C HIS A 70 -10.72 5.63 1.23
N GLN A 71 -11.58 6.49 0.65
CA GLN A 71 -12.38 6.16 -0.51
C GLN A 71 -11.54 5.80 -1.76
N ALA A 72 -10.35 6.39 -1.91
CA ALA A 72 -9.46 6.11 -3.02
C ALA A 72 -8.85 4.70 -2.94
N VAL A 73 -8.76 4.11 -1.75
CA VAL A 73 -8.33 2.70 -1.60
C VAL A 73 -9.32 1.78 -2.31
N PHE A 74 -10.63 1.99 -2.15
CA PHE A 74 -11.64 1.20 -2.84
C PHE A 74 -11.57 1.36 -4.36
N TYR A 75 -11.24 2.55 -4.86
CA TYR A 75 -11.02 2.77 -6.29
C TYR A 75 -9.89 1.88 -6.83
N PHE A 76 -8.77 1.79 -6.13
CA PHE A 76 -7.67 0.92 -6.54
C PHE A 76 -8.05 -0.56 -6.47
N MET A 77 -8.88 -0.93 -5.50
CA MET A 77 -9.36 -2.30 -5.28
C MET A 77 -10.49 -2.75 -6.20
N LYS A 78 -11.10 -1.84 -7.00
CA LYS A 78 -12.19 -2.23 -7.90
C LYS A 78 -11.73 -3.35 -8.85
N PRO A 79 -12.55 -4.39 -9.09
CA PRO A 79 -12.26 -5.34 -10.15
C PRO A 79 -12.14 -4.57 -11.46
N ILE A 80 -11.01 -4.69 -12.14
CA ILE A 80 -10.86 -4.16 -13.49
C ILE A 80 -10.55 -5.35 -14.37
N ILE A 81 -11.36 -5.50 -15.41
CA ILE A 81 -11.12 -6.45 -16.50
C ILE A 81 -10.07 -5.79 -17.42
N ASP A 82 -8.86 -5.56 -16.89
CA ASP A 82 -7.72 -5.02 -17.63
C ASP A 82 -6.64 -6.10 -17.68
N LYS A 83 -6.55 -6.75 -18.85
CA LYS A 83 -5.59 -7.83 -19.11
C LYS A 83 -4.15 -7.36 -18.98
N GLU A 84 -3.86 -6.09 -19.26
CA GLU A 84 -2.51 -5.55 -19.09
C GLU A 84 -2.16 -5.42 -17.61
N PHE A 85 -3.10 -4.96 -16.78
CA PHE A 85 -2.90 -4.96 -15.34
C PHE A 85 -2.73 -6.38 -14.80
N GLU A 86 -3.53 -7.35 -15.24
CA GLU A 86 -3.38 -8.74 -14.81
C GLU A 86 -2.00 -9.30 -15.16
N ARG A 87 -1.52 -9.05 -16.39
CA ARG A 87 -0.18 -9.45 -16.82
C ARG A 87 0.90 -8.77 -15.97
N PHE A 88 0.79 -7.45 -15.79
CA PHE A 88 1.69 -6.68 -14.94
C PHE A 88 1.73 -7.23 -13.51
N TYR A 89 0.56 -7.48 -12.92
CA TYR A 89 0.43 -7.98 -11.54
C TYR A 89 1.09 -9.35 -11.40
N ARG A 90 0.79 -10.31 -12.28
CA ARG A 90 1.39 -11.66 -12.24
C ARG A 90 2.91 -11.63 -12.38
N MET A 91 3.45 -10.72 -13.19
CA MET A 91 4.89 -10.61 -13.39
C MET A 91 5.64 -9.99 -12.20
N ASN A 92 4.97 -9.19 -11.36
CA ASN A 92 5.65 -8.38 -10.34
C ASN A 92 5.25 -8.74 -8.90
N ILE A 93 4.18 -9.54 -8.70
CA ILE A 93 3.65 -9.82 -7.37
C ILE A 93 4.60 -10.64 -6.49
N GLU A 94 5.35 -11.60 -7.05
CA GLU A 94 6.31 -12.38 -6.27
C GLU A 94 7.45 -11.51 -5.73
N THR A 95 7.99 -10.62 -6.57
CA THR A 95 8.99 -9.63 -6.14
C THR A 95 8.43 -8.73 -5.03
N LEU A 96 7.13 -8.36 -5.11
CA LEU A 96 6.49 -7.61 -4.03
C LEU A 96 6.36 -8.42 -2.73
N ARG A 97 6.04 -9.71 -2.81
CA ARG A 97 5.99 -10.58 -1.62
C ARG A 97 7.34 -10.66 -0.93
N GLU A 98 8.40 -10.96 -1.68
CA GLU A 98 9.77 -11.08 -1.17
C GLU A 98 10.27 -9.77 -0.55
N ASN A 99 10.07 -8.65 -1.23
CA ASN A 99 10.48 -7.34 -0.72
C ASN A 99 9.65 -6.97 0.52
N PHE A 100 8.36 -7.28 0.53
CA PHE A 100 7.51 -6.93 1.65
C PHE A 100 7.86 -7.68 2.93
N GLU A 101 8.30 -8.94 2.86
CA GLU A 101 8.77 -9.65 4.06
C GLU A 101 9.95 -8.92 4.73
N LYS A 102 10.89 -8.40 3.93
CA LYS A 102 12.00 -7.57 4.42
C LYS A 102 11.50 -6.28 5.05
N ILE A 103 10.55 -5.61 4.39
CA ILE A 103 9.93 -4.37 4.89
C ILE A 103 9.20 -4.64 6.22
N ASP A 104 8.39 -5.70 6.30
CA ASP A 104 7.58 -5.99 7.47
C ASP A 104 8.45 -6.29 8.69
N ASN A 105 9.51 -7.08 8.51
CA ASN A 105 10.50 -7.35 9.56
C ASN A 105 11.17 -6.05 10.05
N HIS A 106 11.57 -5.16 9.14
CA HIS A 106 12.14 -3.86 9.52
C HIS A 106 11.12 -2.98 10.26
N VAL A 107 9.84 -3.00 9.87
CA VAL A 107 8.80 -2.18 10.51
C VAL A 107 8.43 -2.70 11.90
N ILE A 108 8.47 -4.03 12.12
CA ILE A 108 8.11 -4.68 13.39
C ILE A 108 9.28 -4.68 14.39
N SER A 109 10.53 -4.75 13.94
CA SER A 109 11.71 -4.88 14.82
C SER A 109 12.16 -3.58 15.51
N LEU A 110 11.43 -2.47 15.32
CA LEU A 110 11.73 -1.13 15.84
C LEU A 110 10.50 -0.48 16.47
#